data_AF-A0A3A4Z2I6-F1
#
_entry.id   AF-A0A3A4Z2I6-F1
#
_cell.length_a   1.000
_cell.length_b   1.000
_cell.length_c   1.000
_cell.angle_alpha   90.00
_cell.angle_beta   90.00
_cell.angle_gamma   90.00
#
_symmetry.space_group_name_H-M   'P 1'
#
loop_
_entity.id
_entity.type
_entity.pdbx_description
1 polymer ?
#
loop_
_entity_poly.entity_id
_entity_poly.type
_entity_poly.pdbx_seq_one_letter_code
_entity_poly.pdbx_strand_id
1 'polypeptide(L)'
;MRRPGREPVSTKIEVNKDKIYRISDPIQLAEIFFSAKNAHHKRAAFLAIFFEINNAKNQKLYTTDHIAEKYGLAQSSITKARTKMTRIGLIRKRDGYWIYSSVFGKTLRNLLSKIETYQIPVQTDQEKDRERFFIKMAKGVN
;
A
#
# COMPACT_ATOMS: atom_id res chain seq x y z
N MET A 1 -30.52 -2.41 0.88
CA MET A 1 -29.58 -3.09 -0.04
C MET A 1 -28.15 -2.95 0.46
N ARG A 2 -27.49 -4.02 0.89
CA ARG A 2 -26.03 -4.01 1.12
C ARG A 2 -25.35 -3.97 -0.25
N ARG A 3 -24.51 -2.96 -0.49
CA ARG A 3 -23.71 -2.91 -1.73
C ARG A 3 -22.86 -4.17 -1.80
N PRO A 4 -22.82 -4.89 -2.94
CA PRO A 4 -21.90 -6.01 -3.10
C PRO A 4 -20.48 -5.50 -2.83
N GLY A 5 -19.76 -6.22 -1.97
CA GLY A 5 -18.37 -5.90 -1.67
C GLY A 5 -17.57 -5.96 -2.96
N ARG A 6 -17.04 -4.82 -3.41
CA ARG A 6 -16.16 -4.78 -4.57
C ARG A 6 -14.91 -5.60 -4.23
N GLU A 7 -14.62 -6.64 -5.02
CA GLU A 7 -13.38 -7.38 -4.86
C GLU A 7 -12.19 -6.40 -4.90
N PRO A 8 -11.32 -6.40 -3.88
CA PRO A 8 -10.19 -5.51 -3.84
C PRO A 8 -9.21 -5.91 -4.94
N VAL A 9 -8.99 -5.01 -5.90
CA VAL A 9 -7.97 -5.20 -6.93
C VAL A 9 -6.61 -5.35 -6.24
N SER A 10 -6.00 -6.53 -6.37
CA SER A 10 -4.71 -6.84 -5.75
C SER A 10 -3.66 -5.82 -6.13
N THR A 11 -3.12 -5.14 -5.13
CA THR A 11 -2.06 -4.14 -5.30
C THR A 11 -0.81 -4.70 -4.65
N LYS A 12 0.07 -5.30 -5.47
CA LYS A 12 1.32 -5.91 -4.99
C LYS A 12 2.23 -4.84 -4.37
N ILE A 13 2.68 -5.08 -3.14
CA ILE A 13 3.76 -4.35 -2.47
C ILE A 13 4.86 -5.36 -2.15
N GLU A 14 6.12 -4.94 -2.15
CA GLU A 14 7.19 -5.80 -1.67
C GLU A 14 7.24 -5.74 -0.13
N VAL A 15 7.09 -6.89 0.53
CA VAL A 15 7.24 -7.01 1.98
C VAL A 15 8.54 -7.78 2.24
N ASN A 16 9.65 -7.05 2.28
CA ASN A 16 10.97 -7.59 2.59
C ASN A 16 11.50 -6.88 3.85
N LYS A 17 11.77 -7.63 4.92
CA LYS A 17 12.17 -7.06 6.22
C LYS A 17 13.41 -6.18 6.12
N ASP A 18 14.41 -6.60 5.34
CA ASP A 18 15.70 -5.93 5.25
C ASP A 18 15.59 -4.65 4.42
N LYS A 19 14.80 -4.68 3.34
CA LYS A 19 14.50 -3.47 2.56
C LYS A 19 13.68 -2.47 3.38
N ILE A 20 12.67 -2.93 4.11
CA ILE A 20 11.84 -2.06 4.96
C ILE A 20 12.69 -1.43 6.07
N TYR A 21 13.54 -2.21 6.73
CA TYR A 21 14.41 -1.72 7.80
C TYR A 21 15.40 -0.66 7.32
N ARG A 22 15.85 -0.73 6.07
CA ARG A 22 16.85 0.19 5.50
C ARG A 22 16.26 1.49 4.96
N ILE A 23 14.94 1.63 4.86
CA ILE A 23 14.29 2.84 4.34
C ILE A 23 14.75 4.05 5.17
N SER A 24 15.49 4.94 4.52
CA SER A 24 15.99 6.19 5.12
C SER A 24 15.51 7.44 4.38
N ASP A 25 14.97 7.27 3.17
CA ASP A 25 14.52 8.38 2.34
C ASP A 25 13.28 8.00 1.50
N PRO A 26 12.59 9.01 0.91
CA PRO A 26 11.43 8.77 0.05
C PRO A 26 11.72 7.98 -1.24
N ILE A 27 12.97 8.00 -1.74
CA ILE A 27 13.38 7.27 -2.95
C ILE A 27 13.31 5.76 -2.65
N GLN A 28 13.93 5.34 -1.56
CA GLN A 28 13.89 3.96 -1.08
C GLN A 28 12.46 3.51 -0.76
N LEU A 29 11.65 4.40 -0.18
CA LEU A 29 10.21 4.14 0.04
C LEU A 29 9.47 3.89 -1.28
N ALA A 30 9.77 4.65 -2.34
CA ALA A 30 9.17 4.46 -3.66
C ALA A 30 9.52 3.07 -4.25
N GLU A 31 10.71 2.53 -3.95
CA GLU A 31 11.11 1.20 -4.41
C GLU A 31 10.28 0.07 -3.80
N ILE A 32 9.88 0.20 -2.53
CA ILE A 32 8.99 -0.75 -1.86
C ILE A 32 7.63 -0.82 -2.56
N PHE A 33 7.08 0.35 -2.90
CA PHE A 33 5.79 0.43 -3.59
C PHE A 33 5.89 0.12 -5.08
N PHE A 34 7.06 0.26 -5.70
CA PHE A 34 7.28 0.01 -7.12
C PHE A 34 8.53 -0.84 -7.34
N SER A 35 8.47 -2.10 -6.87
CA SER A 35 9.62 -3.01 -6.81
C SER A 35 10.13 -3.56 -8.15
N ALA A 36 9.33 -3.46 -9.23
CA ALA A 36 9.75 -3.94 -10.54
C ALA A 36 10.99 -3.17 -11.07
N LYS A 37 11.93 -3.89 -11.70
CA LYS A 37 13.20 -3.33 -12.21
C LYS A 37 13.00 -2.15 -13.16
N ASN A 38 11.98 -2.19 -14.02
CA ASN A 38 11.67 -1.14 -15.00
C ASN A 38 10.67 -0.08 -14.49
N ALA A 39 10.52 0.08 -13.17
CA ALA A 39 9.53 0.99 -12.60
C ALA A 39 10.02 2.44 -12.37
N HIS A 40 11.19 2.83 -12.89
CA HIS A 40 11.80 4.15 -12.67
C HIS A 40 10.83 5.32 -12.90
N HIS A 41 10.09 5.34 -14.02
CA HIS A 41 9.11 6.39 -14.31
C HIS A 41 7.96 6.46 -13.27
N LYS A 42 7.53 5.31 -12.74
CA LYS A 42 6.49 5.25 -11.70
C LYS A 42 7.04 5.68 -10.33
N ARG A 43 8.30 5.37 -10.03
CA ARG A 43 9.00 5.85 -8.83
C ARG A 43 9.18 7.37 -8.86
N ALA A 44 9.63 7.92 -9.99
CA ALA A 44 9.72 9.37 -10.19
C ALA A 44 8.35 10.04 -10.06
N ALA A 45 7.30 9.46 -10.66
CA ALA A 45 5.92 9.94 -10.51
C ALA A 45 5.42 9.91 -9.06
N PHE A 46 5.71 8.83 -8.31
CA PHE A 46 5.41 8.75 -6.88
C PHE A 46 6.09 9.87 -6.10
N LEU A 47 7.39 10.08 -6.33
CA LEU A 47 8.17 11.12 -5.67
C LEU A 47 7.66 12.51 -5.99
N ALA A 48 7.32 12.78 -7.25
CA ALA A 48 6.79 14.08 -7.67
C ALA A 48 5.44 14.38 -7.00
N ILE A 49 4.51 13.41 -6.95
CA ILE A 49 3.24 13.57 -6.21
C ILE A 49 3.50 13.80 -4.72
N PHE A 50 4.40 13.02 -4.13
CA PHE A 50 4.73 13.12 -2.70
C PHE A 50 5.34 14.48 -2.36
N PHE A 51 6.27 14.96 -3.20
CA PHE A 51 6.91 16.26 -3.07
C PHE A 51 5.91 17.41 -3.21
N GLU A 52 5.03 17.38 -4.20
CA GLU A 52 4.01 18.42 -4.41
C GLU A 52 3.03 18.51 -3.23
N ILE A 53 2.61 17.37 -2.66
CA ILE A 53 1.75 17.37 -1.47
C ILE A 53 2.52 17.94 -0.26
N ASN A 54 3.77 17.52 -0.04
CA ASN A 54 4.60 18.01 1.07
C ASN A 54 4.76 19.54 1.04
N ASN A 55 4.92 20.12 -0.14
CA ASN A 55 5.19 21.55 -0.32
C ASN A 55 3.93 22.38 -0.60
N ALA A 56 2.75 21.76 -0.69
CA ALA A 56 1.49 22.49 -0.80
C ALA A 56 1.11 23.14 0.53
N LYS A 57 0.42 24.29 0.48
CA LYS A 57 -0.11 24.95 1.67
C LYS A 57 -0.99 23.98 2.46
N ASN A 58 -0.69 23.79 3.74
CA ASN A 58 -1.37 22.85 4.63
C ASN A 58 -1.40 21.39 4.12
N GLN A 59 -0.43 21.00 3.26
CA GLN A 59 -0.37 19.70 2.60
C GLN A 59 -1.64 19.34 1.80
N LYS A 60 -2.26 20.36 1.19
CA LYS A 60 -3.47 20.23 0.38
C LYS A 60 -3.18 20.58 -1.08
N LEU A 61 -3.03 19.56 -1.91
CA LEU A 61 -2.75 19.72 -3.33
C LEU A 61 -4.05 19.64 -4.15
N TYR A 62 -4.42 20.71 -4.86
CA TYR A 62 -5.71 20.78 -5.57
C TYR A 62 -5.82 19.75 -6.72
N THR A 63 -4.80 19.68 -7.57
CA THR A 63 -4.72 18.71 -8.67
C THR A 63 -3.30 18.16 -8.79
N THR A 64 -3.16 17.00 -9.43
CA THR A 64 -1.86 16.44 -9.82
C THR A 64 -1.63 16.56 -11.33
N ASP A 65 -2.52 17.23 -12.07
CA ASP A 65 -2.51 17.18 -13.54
C ASP A 65 -1.35 17.99 -14.13
N HIS A 66 -0.87 19.02 -13.43
CA HIS A 66 0.32 19.79 -13.81
C HIS A 66 1.64 19.06 -13.58
N ILE A 67 1.65 17.98 -12.79
CA ILE A 67 2.89 17.31 -12.37
C ILE A 67 3.63 16.68 -13.56
N ALA A 68 2.90 16.12 -14.52
CA ALA A 68 3.53 15.52 -15.70
C ALA A 68 4.35 16.55 -16.49
N GLU A 69 3.73 17.69 -16.80
CA GLU A 69 4.39 18.78 -17.52
C GLU A 69 5.53 19.38 -16.69
N LYS A 70 5.28 19.73 -15.42
CA LYS A 70 6.25 20.37 -14.53
C LYS A 70 7.56 19.57 -14.37
N TYR A 71 7.48 18.24 -14.36
CA TYR A 71 8.63 17.36 -14.13
C TYR A 71 9.07 16.58 -15.38
N GLY A 72 8.50 16.86 -16.55
CA GLY A 72 8.82 16.13 -17.79
C GLY A 72 8.50 14.63 -17.72
N LEU A 73 7.45 14.25 -17.00
CA LEU A 73 7.04 12.85 -16.80
C LEU A 73 5.83 12.49 -17.66
N ALA A 74 5.72 11.22 -18.05
CA ALA A 74 4.52 10.74 -18.73
C ALA A 74 3.29 10.82 -17.81
N GLN A 75 2.20 11.43 -18.29
CA GLN A 75 0.92 11.52 -17.55
C GLN A 75 0.36 10.15 -17.12
N SER A 76 0.64 9.11 -17.91
CA SER A 76 0.28 7.74 -17.58
C SER A 76 1.01 7.21 -16.34
N SER A 77 2.23 7.68 -16.07
CA SER A 77 3.01 7.32 -14.88
C SER A 77 2.50 8.04 -13.64
N ILE A 78 2.14 9.33 -13.74
CA ILE A 78 1.44 10.07 -12.68
C ILE A 78 0.13 9.36 -12.31
N THR A 79 -0.68 9.02 -13.31
CA THR A 79 -1.97 8.34 -13.09
C THR A 79 -1.80 6.98 -12.39
N LYS A 80 -0.85 6.16 -12.85
CA LYS A 80 -0.57 4.84 -12.26
C LYS A 80 -0.03 4.97 -10.83
N ALA A 81 0.86 5.93 -10.57
CA ALA A 81 1.40 6.18 -9.24
C ALA A 81 0.30 6.65 -8.27
N ARG A 82 -0.45 7.70 -8.64
CA ARG A 82 -1.59 8.23 -7.88
C ARG A 82 -2.63 7.15 -7.56
N THR A 83 -2.97 6.32 -8.54
CA THR A 83 -3.90 5.20 -8.37
C THR A 83 -3.37 4.20 -7.34
N LYS A 84 -2.10 3.82 -7.42
CA LYS A 84 -1.49 2.89 -6.46
C LYS A 84 -1.42 3.47 -5.05
N MET A 85 -0.99 4.73 -4.91
CA MET A 85 -0.93 5.44 -3.63
C MET A 85 -2.31 5.55 -2.97
N THR A 86 -3.36 5.79 -3.77
CA THR A 86 -4.75 5.83 -3.30
C THR A 86 -5.23 4.45 -2.84
N ARG A 87 -4.98 3.40 -3.62
CA ARG A 87 -5.41 2.03 -3.30
C ARG A 87 -4.75 1.50 -2.03
N ILE A 88 -3.46 1.78 -1.83
CA ILE A 88 -2.72 1.39 -0.61
C ILE A 88 -3.18 2.22 0.59
N GLY A 89 -3.69 3.42 0.35
CA GLY A 89 -4.15 4.33 1.39
C GLY A 89 -3.04 5.24 1.93
N LEU A 90 -2.09 5.63 1.08
CA LEU A 90 -1.06 6.64 1.36
C LEU A 90 -1.59 8.06 1.15
N ILE A 91 -2.43 8.25 0.13
CA ILE A 91 -3.10 9.52 -0.17
C ILE A 91 -4.59 9.29 -0.42
N ARG A 92 -5.39 10.35 -0.38
CA ARG A 92 -6.80 10.34 -0.76
C ARG A 92 -7.24 11.71 -1.27
N LYS A 93 -8.33 11.75 -2.04
CA LYS A 93 -9.01 13.00 -2.39
C LYS A 93 -10.07 13.32 -1.34
N ARG A 94 -10.03 14.51 -0.74
CA ARG A 94 -11.00 15.01 0.25
C ARG A 94 -11.20 16.51 0.05
N ASP A 95 -12.46 16.95 0.02
CA ASP A 95 -12.84 18.36 -0.14
C ASP A 95 -12.16 19.03 -1.35
N GLY A 96 -12.00 18.28 -2.45
CA GLY A 96 -11.34 18.75 -3.68
C GLY A 96 -9.83 18.55 -3.72
N TYR A 97 -9.16 18.34 -2.58
CA TYR A 97 -7.70 18.26 -2.49
C TYR A 97 -7.18 16.82 -2.33
N TRP A 98 -6.01 16.55 -2.90
CA TRP A 98 -5.17 15.41 -2.58
C TRP A 98 -4.40 15.69 -1.29
N ILE A 99 -4.55 14.80 -0.32
CA ILE A 99 -3.94 14.87 1.01
C ILE A 99 -3.37 13.50 1.41
N TYR A 100 -2.49 13.49 2.40
CA TYR A 100 -2.05 12.24 3.04
C TYR A 100 -3.21 11.51 3.71
N SER A 101 -3.11 10.18 3.73
CA SER A 101 -4.05 9.27 4.34
C SER A 101 -3.37 8.43 5.41
N SER A 102 -4.05 8.27 6.55
CA SER A 102 -3.60 7.40 7.63
C SER A 102 -3.98 5.93 7.43
N VAL A 103 -4.69 5.60 6.34
CA VAL A 103 -5.31 4.27 6.15
C VAL A 103 -4.25 3.18 6.11
N PHE A 104 -3.17 3.35 5.34
CA PHE A 104 -2.14 2.33 5.24
C PHE A 104 -1.50 2.00 6.60
N GLY A 105 -1.11 3.04 7.36
CA GLY A 105 -0.54 2.85 8.70
C GLY A 105 -1.51 2.22 9.70
N LYS A 106 -2.81 2.54 9.63
CA LYS A 106 -3.83 1.85 10.44
C LYS A 106 -3.96 0.37 10.05
N THR A 107 -3.92 0.05 8.77
CA THR A 107 -3.97 -1.33 8.27
C THR A 107 -2.76 -2.13 8.74
N LEU A 108 -1.54 -1.56 8.70
CA LEU A 108 -0.33 -2.24 9.19
C LEU A 108 -0.38 -2.51 10.69
N ARG A 109 -0.84 -1.54 11.50
CA ARG A 109 -1.03 -1.75 12.94
C ARG A 109 -2.05 -2.84 13.26
N ASN A 110 -3.15 -2.88 12.51
CA ASN A 110 -4.14 -3.94 12.65
C ASN A 110 -3.59 -5.31 12.26
N LEU A 111 -2.74 -5.38 11.23
CA LEU A 111 -2.06 -6.62 10.86
C LEU A 111 -1.12 -7.08 11.98
N LEU A 112 -0.32 -6.19 12.55
CA LEU A 112 0.56 -6.49 13.67
C LEU A 112 -0.22 -7.05 14.86
N SER A 113 -1.29 -6.37 15.27
CA SER A 113 -2.15 -6.82 16.37
C SER A 113 -2.76 -8.20 16.13
N LYS A 114 -3.15 -8.51 14.88
CA LYS A 114 -3.63 -9.86 14.52
C LYS A 114 -2.54 -10.92 14.62
N ILE A 115 -1.32 -10.61 14.17
CA ILE A 115 -0.18 -11.53 14.28
C ILE A 115 0.10 -11.83 15.74
N GLU A 116 0.18 -10.80 16.59
CA GLU A 116 0.41 -10.95 18.03
C GLU A 116 -0.70 -11.77 18.70
N THR A 117 -1.96 -11.52 18.33
CA THR A 117 -3.11 -12.28 18.86
C THR A 117 -3.01 -13.76 18.50
N TYR A 118 -2.60 -14.10 17.27
CA TYR A 118 -2.52 -15.48 16.80
C TYR A 118 -1.23 -16.22 17.20
N GLN A 119 -0.29 -15.54 17.86
CA GLN A 119 0.84 -16.21 18.53
C GLN A 119 0.43 -16.88 19.85
N ILE A 120 -0.73 -16.50 20.39
CA ILE A 120 -1.31 -17.13 21.58
C ILE A 120 -1.92 -18.48 21.16
N PRO A 121 -1.57 -19.60 21.81
CA PRO A 121 -2.16 -20.89 21.50
C PRO A 121 -3.69 -20.84 21.55
N VAL A 122 -4.33 -21.41 20.54
CA VAL A 122 -5.78 -21.59 20.48
C VAL A 122 -6.28 -22.34 21.72
N GLN A 123 -7.30 -21.78 22.35
CA GLN A 123 -7.79 -22.26 23.65
C GLN A 123 -8.78 -23.42 23.48
N THR A 124 -9.46 -23.50 22.34
CA THR A 124 -10.49 -24.51 22.10
C THR A 124 -9.99 -25.65 21.22
N ASP A 125 -10.49 -26.87 21.47
CA ASP A 125 -10.12 -28.04 20.67
C ASP A 125 -10.67 -27.96 19.23
N GLN A 126 -11.81 -27.28 19.03
CA GLN A 126 -12.37 -27.03 17.69
C GLN A 126 -11.45 -26.18 16.81
N GLU A 127 -10.82 -25.14 17.37
CA GLU A 127 -9.86 -24.30 16.63
C GLU A 127 -8.58 -25.09 16.30
N LYS A 128 -8.07 -25.88 17.25
CA LYS A 128 -6.93 -26.78 17.02
C LYS A 128 -7.20 -27.78 15.90
N ASP A 129 -8.38 -28.38 15.89
CA ASP A 129 -8.77 -29.37 14.88
C ASP A 129 -8.88 -28.74 13.49
N ARG A 130 -9.39 -27.51 13.41
CA ARG A 130 -9.45 -26.75 12.14
C ARG A 130 -8.06 -26.45 11.58
N GLU A 131 -7.13 -25.98 12.41
CA GLU A 131 -5.74 -25.73 12.01
C GLU A 131 -5.05 -27.03 11.55
N ARG A 132 -5.18 -28.10 12.34
CA ARG A 132 -4.62 -29.42 12.01
C ARG A 132 -5.20 -30.00 10.73
N PHE A 133 -6.51 -29.84 10.49
CA PHE A 133 -7.18 -30.28 9.27
C PHE A 133 -6.59 -29.59 8.05
N PHE A 134 -6.42 -28.27 8.08
CA PHE A 134 -5.83 -27.51 6.98
C PHE A 134 -4.39 -27.97 6.68
N ILE A 135 -3.57 -28.19 7.71
CA ILE A 135 -2.20 -28.73 7.58
C ILE A 135 -2.22 -30.13 6.95
N LYS A 136 -3.14 -31.00 7.37
CA LYS A 136 -3.27 -32.36 6.82
C LYS A 136 -3.70 -32.35 5.35
N MET A 137 -4.66 -31.50 4.98
CA MET A 137 -5.09 -31.33 3.59
C MET A 137 -3.93 -30.91 2.68
N ALA A 138 -3.06 -30.01 3.15
CA ALA A 138 -1.88 -29.59 2.39
C ALA A 138 -0.83 -30.72 2.21
N LYS A 139 -0.80 -31.71 3.10
CA LYS A 139 0.10 -32.88 3.02
C LYS A 139 -0.43 -34.01 2.11
N GLY A 140 -1.73 -33.99 1.77
CA GLY A 140 -2.41 -35.03 1.01
C GLY A 140 -2.56 -34.75 -0.49
N VAL A 141 -1.88 -33.72 -1.02
CA VAL A 141 -1.74 -33.51 -2.46
C VAL A 141 -0.42 -34.13 -2.90
N ASN A 142 -0.43 -35.46 -3.04
CA ASN A 142 0.52 -36.24 -3.84
C ASN A 142 -0.30 -37.07 -4.81
#